data_AF-A0A3B0SUC6-F1
#
_entry.id   AF-A0A3B0SUC6-F1
#
_cell.length_a   1.000
_cell.length_b   1.000
_cell.length_c   1.000
_cell.angle_alpha   90.00
_cell.angle_beta   90.00
_cell.angle_gamma   90.00
#
_symmetry.space_group_name_H-M   'P 1'
#
loop_
_entity.id
_entity.type
_entity.pdbx_description
1 polymer ?
#
loop_
_entity_poly.entity_id
_entity_poly.type
_entity_poly.pdbx_seq_one_letter_code
_entity_poly.pdbx_strand_id
1 'polypeptide(L)'
;MPSSKMKEAIAKVLVAEGYADSYRVEDASVGKTLTVRLRYNDDRSRVLSAIKRVSKPGLRVYKASNDIRRIRGGLGISIVSTSEGLLTDRDARKRSIGGEVLCEVW
;
A
#
# COMPACT_ATOMS: atom_id res chain seq x y z
N MET A 1 -3.32 -3.17 -15.50
CA MET A 1 -4.56 -2.55 -14.95
C MET A 1 -4.59 -1.06 -15.30
N PRO A 2 -5.73 -0.37 -15.41
CA PRO A 2 -5.74 1.08 -15.65
C PRO A 2 -5.03 1.85 -14.52
N SER A 3 -4.13 2.75 -14.89
CA SER A 3 -3.32 3.51 -13.94
C SER A 3 -4.08 4.67 -13.30
N SER A 4 -3.71 4.99 -12.07
CA SER A 4 -4.06 6.25 -11.42
C SER A 4 -2.94 6.64 -10.47
N LYS A 5 -2.78 7.94 -10.18
CA LYS A 5 -1.75 8.44 -9.24
C LYS A 5 -1.76 7.67 -7.91
N MET A 6 -2.97 7.32 -7.44
CA MET A 6 -3.16 6.54 -6.22
C MET A 6 -2.63 5.11 -6.34
N LYS A 7 -2.95 4.41 -7.44
CA LYS A 7 -2.50 3.03 -7.66
C LYS A 7 -0.99 2.96 -7.86
N GLU A 8 -0.42 3.93 -8.57
CA GLU A 8 1.03 4.04 -8.77
C GLU A 8 1.75 4.25 -7.43
N ALA A 9 1.24 5.13 -6.58
CA ALA A 9 1.83 5.38 -5.27
C ALA A 9 1.70 4.17 -4.32
N ILE A 10 0.58 3.44 -4.36
CA ILE A 10 0.46 2.17 -3.62
C ILE A 10 1.46 1.13 -4.17
N ALA A 11 1.59 1.00 -5.49
CA ALA A 11 2.55 0.08 -6.10
C ALA A 11 4.00 0.42 -5.71
N LYS A 12 4.34 1.72 -5.63
CA LYS A 12 5.63 2.19 -5.14
C LYS A 12 5.90 1.75 -3.70
N VAL A 13 4.92 1.89 -2.80
CA VAL A 13 5.04 1.41 -1.41
C VAL A 13 5.22 -0.11 -1.36
N LEU A 14 4.44 -0.86 -2.14
CA LEU A 14 4.54 -2.34 -2.18
C LEU A 14 5.92 -2.82 -2.65
N VAL A 15 6.52 -2.13 -3.63
CA VAL A 15 7.89 -2.46 -4.09
C VAL A 15 8.94 -2.07 -3.05
N ALA A 16 8.82 -0.87 -2.44
CA ALA A 16 9.76 -0.42 -1.41
C ALA A 16 9.77 -1.33 -0.17
N GLU A 17 8.60 -1.86 0.20
CA GLU A 17 8.44 -2.79 1.33
C GLU A 17 8.70 -4.25 0.95
N GLY A 18 9.01 -4.53 -0.33
CA GLY A 18 9.42 -5.85 -0.81
C GLY A 18 8.29 -6.85 -1.07
N TYR A 19 7.02 -6.42 -1.04
CA TYR A 19 5.84 -7.24 -1.36
C TYR A 19 5.66 -7.48 -2.87
N ALA A 20 6.18 -6.59 -3.70
CA ALA A 20 6.20 -6.70 -5.16
C ALA A 20 7.64 -6.51 -5.67
N ASP A 21 7.96 -7.12 -6.80
CA ASP A 21 9.30 -7.05 -7.42
C ASP A 21 9.49 -5.70 -8.14
N SER A 22 8.51 -5.32 -8.95
CA SER A 22 8.55 -4.08 -9.72
C SER A 22 7.17 -3.66 -10.18
N TYR A 23 7.04 -2.41 -10.61
CA TYR A 23 5.89 -1.94 -11.36
C TYR A 23 6.34 -1.10 -12.55
N ARG A 24 5.51 -1.05 -13.59
CA ARG A 24 5.71 -0.23 -14.80
C ARG A 24 4.42 0.48 -15.14
N VAL A 25 4.56 1.69 -15.66
CA VAL A 25 3.45 2.48 -16.18
C VAL A 25 3.74 2.73 -17.65
N GLU A 26 2.85 2.26 -18.50
CA GLU A 26 2.99 2.33 -19.96
C GLU A 26 1.76 3.04 -20.53
N ASP A 27 1.94 3.80 -21.61
CA ASP A 27 0.81 4.41 -22.31
C ASP A 27 -0.02 3.33 -23.00
N ALA A 28 -1.34 3.51 -23.01
CA ALA A 28 -2.28 2.60 -23.66
C ALA A 28 -3.12 3.38 -24.68
N SER A 29 -3.93 2.66 -25.48
CA SER A 29 -4.87 3.29 -26.43
C SER A 29 -5.78 4.33 -25.76
N VAL A 30 -6.14 4.11 -24.49
CA VAL A 30 -6.82 5.09 -23.65
C VAL A 30 -6.13 5.15 -22.28
N GLY A 31 -5.57 6.31 -21.95
CA GLY A 31 -4.92 6.56 -20.67
C GLY A 31 -3.60 5.79 -20.51
N LYS A 32 -3.37 5.26 -19.30
CA LYS A 32 -2.13 4.55 -18.94
C LYS A 32 -2.45 3.20 -18.31
N THR A 33 -1.60 2.22 -18.55
CA THR A 33 -1.64 0.89 -17.93
C THR A 33 -0.54 0.76 -16.89
N LEU A 34 -0.94 0.40 -15.67
CA LEU A 34 -0.06 -0.03 -14.58
C LEU A 34 0.07 -1.57 -14.61
N THR A 35 1.30 -2.04 -14.74
CA THR A 35 1.67 -3.46 -14.67
C THR A 35 2.51 -3.67 -13.40
N VAL A 36 2.12 -4.61 -12.54
CA VAL A 36 2.82 -4.93 -11.29
C VAL A 36 3.33 -6.36 -11.38
N ARG A 37 4.63 -6.55 -11.13
CA ARG A 37 5.25 -7.86 -11.05
C ARG A 37 5.26 -8.30 -9.59
N LEU A 38 4.54 -9.39 -9.31
CA LEU A 38 4.48 -9.99 -7.98
C LEU A 38 5.79 -10.68 -7.63
N ARG A 39 6.13 -10.68 -6.33
CA ARG A 39 7.30 -11.37 -5.80
C ARG A 39 6.91 -12.74 -5.25
N TYR A 40 7.72 -13.74 -5.58
CA TYR A 40 7.64 -15.10 -5.05
C TYR A 40 9.02 -15.51 -4.51
N ASN A 41 9.04 -16.42 -3.54
CA ASN A 41 10.27 -17.03 -3.05
C ASN A 41 10.74 -18.16 -4.00
N ASP A 42 11.96 -18.66 -3.80
CA ASP A 42 12.56 -19.71 -4.65
C ASP A 42 11.76 -21.02 -4.64
N ASP A 43 11.09 -21.31 -3.51
CA ASP A 43 10.18 -22.44 -3.34
C ASP A 43 8.78 -22.20 -3.96
N ARG A 44 8.60 -21.09 -4.69
CA ARG A 44 7.34 -20.59 -5.26
C ARG A 44 6.28 -20.19 -4.23
N SER A 45 6.63 -20.07 -2.95
CA SER A 45 5.71 -19.52 -1.96
C SER A 45 5.50 -18.01 -2.20
N ARG A 46 4.29 -17.53 -1.86
CA ARG A 46 3.90 -16.13 -2.05
C ARG A 46 4.50 -15.25 -0.96
N VAL A 47 5.08 -14.11 -1.35
CA VAL A 47 5.54 -13.09 -0.39
C VAL A 47 4.37 -12.28 0.16
N LEU A 48 3.38 -11.99 -0.69
CA LEU A 48 2.14 -11.32 -0.28
C LEU A 48 1.10 -12.37 0.10
N SER A 49 0.77 -12.45 1.39
CA SER A 49 -0.23 -13.41 1.90
C SER A 49 -1.65 -12.92 1.64
N ALA A 50 -1.91 -11.64 1.94
CA ALA A 50 -3.20 -11.01 1.78
C ALA A 50 -3.08 -9.48 1.64
N ILE A 51 -4.07 -8.90 0.95
CA ILE A 51 -4.32 -7.48 0.92
C ILE A 51 -5.77 -7.23 1.32
N LYS A 52 -5.99 -6.33 2.29
CA LYS A 52 -7.31 -6.00 2.79
C LYS A 52 -7.54 -4.50 2.69
N ARG A 53 -8.58 -4.11 1.94
CA ARG A 53 -9.04 -2.71 1.92
C ARG A 53 -9.78 -2.38 3.22
N VAL A 54 -9.31 -1.34 3.91
CA VAL A 54 -9.86 -0.87 5.17
C VAL A 54 -10.87 0.25 4.92
N SER A 55 -10.41 1.40 4.42
CA SER A 55 -11.31 2.50 4.08
C SER A 55 -12.04 2.26 2.75
N LYS A 56 -13.37 2.33 2.77
CA LYS A 56 -14.26 2.09 1.63
C LYS A 56 -15.24 3.25 1.46
N PRO A 57 -15.76 3.50 0.25
CA PRO A 57 -16.91 4.40 0.09
C PRO A 57 -18.05 3.96 1.01
N GLY A 58 -18.68 4.90 1.71
CA GLY A 58 -19.71 4.64 2.73
C GLY A 58 -19.17 4.50 4.16
N LEU A 59 -17.94 4.03 4.36
CA LEU A 59 -17.29 3.98 5.67
C LEU A 59 -15.80 4.28 5.55
N ARG A 60 -15.47 5.56 5.75
CA ARG A 60 -14.08 6.04 5.74
C ARG A 60 -13.44 5.82 7.10
N VAL A 61 -12.22 5.31 7.09
CA VAL A 61 -11.48 5.00 8.32
C VAL A 61 -10.29 5.94 8.43
N TYR A 62 -10.36 6.86 9.38
CA TYR A 62 -9.28 7.79 9.72
C TYR A 62 -8.72 7.47 11.09
N LYS A 63 -7.41 7.64 11.24
CA LYS A 63 -6.72 7.40 12.51
C LYS A 63 -5.68 8.48 12.79
N ALA A 64 -5.60 8.90 14.05
CA ALA A 64 -4.45 9.67 14.53
C ALA A 64 -3.19 8.78 14.51
N SER A 65 -2.01 9.38 14.43
CA SER A 65 -0.73 8.67 14.36
C SER A 65 -0.56 7.62 15.46
N ASN A 66 -0.97 7.96 16.69
CA ASN A 66 -0.88 7.07 17.86
C ASN A 66 -1.87 5.90 17.82
N ASP A 67 -2.96 6.01 17.05
CA ASP A 67 -4.01 4.98 16.95
C ASP A 67 -3.80 4.00 15.79
N ILE A 68 -2.79 4.26 14.94
CA ILE A 68 -2.41 3.37 13.85
C ILE A 68 -1.79 2.11 14.46
N ARG A 69 -2.54 1.00 14.39
CA ARG A 69 -2.15 -0.29 14.97
C ARG A 69 -1.11 -0.98 14.10
N ARG A 70 -0.23 -1.76 14.75
CA ARG A 70 0.69 -2.66 14.06
C ARG A 70 -0.06 -3.87 13.51
N ILE A 71 0.20 -4.22 12.24
CA ILE A 71 -0.40 -5.40 11.62
C ILE A 71 0.47 -6.62 11.90
N ARG A 72 -0.14 -7.72 12.40
CA ARG A 72 0.54 -8.98 12.75
C ARG A 72 1.82 -8.77 13.57
N GLY A 73 1.76 -7.97 14.63
CA GLY A 73 2.92 -7.68 15.48
C GLY A 73 4.02 -6.84 14.83
N GLY A 74 3.77 -6.25 13.65
CA GLY A 74 4.74 -5.49 12.86
C GLY A 74 5.32 -6.24 11.66
N LEU A 75 4.84 -7.45 11.38
CA LEU A 75 5.19 -8.23 10.19
C LEU A 75 4.44 -7.75 8.94
N GLY A 76 3.26 -7.15 9.11
CA GLY A 76 2.52 -6.49 8.04
C GLY A 76 2.63 -4.98 8.12
N ILE A 77 2.10 -4.31 7.11
CA ILE A 77 2.03 -2.84 7.03
C ILE A 77 0.60 -2.36 6.84
N SER A 78 0.32 -1.15 7.31
CA SER A 78 -0.84 -0.38 6.82
C SER A 78 -0.37 0.74 5.93
N ILE A 79 -1.07 0.93 4.81
CA ILE A 79 -0.83 2.06 3.91
C ILE A 79 -1.81 3.18 4.27
N VAL A 80 -1.27 4.32 4.65
CA VAL A 80 -2.02 5.46 5.19
C VAL A 80 -1.88 6.66 4.25
N SER A 81 -3.01 7.23 3.84
CA SER A 81 -3.04 8.51 3.13
C SER A 81 -2.93 9.65 4.12
N THR A 82 -1.86 10.42 4.01
CA THR A 82 -1.59 11.58 4.88
C THR A 82 -1.52 12.85 4.05
N SER A 83 -1.41 14.01 4.71
CA SER A 83 -1.20 15.32 4.04
C SER A 83 0.11 15.38 3.25
N GLU A 84 1.09 14.54 3.58
CA GLU A 84 2.40 14.50 2.94
C GLU A 84 2.53 13.33 1.94
N GLY A 85 1.41 12.70 1.60
CA GLY A 85 1.34 11.57 0.67
C GLY A 85 1.09 10.24 1.37
N LEU A 86 1.44 9.16 0.68
CA LEU A 86 1.24 7.79 1.14
C LEU A 86 2.42 7.34 1.99
N LEU A 87 2.13 6.97 3.23
CA LEU A 87 3.10 6.50 4.20
C LEU A 87 2.74 5.11 4.70
N THR A 88 3.74 4.38 5.18
CA THR A 88 3.52 3.17 5.98
C THR A 88 3.07 3.56 7.39
N ASP A 89 2.45 2.63 8.11
CA ASP A 89 2.10 2.82 9.53
C ASP A 89 3.33 3.14 10.40
N ARG A 90 4.51 2.65 10.02
CA ARG A 90 5.77 2.91 10.70
C ARG A 90 6.20 4.36 10.49
N ASP A 91 6.17 4.84 9.26
CA ASP A 91 6.59 6.20 8.93
C ASP A 91 5.60 7.24 9.44
N ALA A 92 4.30 6.96 9.35
CA ALA A 92 3.24 7.79 9.91
C ALA A 92 3.42 7.96 11.43
N ARG A 93 3.73 6.88 12.16
CA ARG A 93 4.02 6.94 13.60
C ARG A 93 5.30 7.71 13.92
N LYS A 94 6.39 7.46 13.16
CA LYS A 94 7.67 8.17 13.35
C LYS A 94 7.55 9.68 13.15
N ARG A 95 6.71 10.10 12.19
CA ARG A 95 6.46 11.52 11.89
C ARG A 95 5.31 12.11 12.69
N SER A 96 4.66 11.31 13.54
CA SER A 96 3.48 11.70 14.32
C SER A 96 2.30 12.22 13.48
N ILE A 97 2.15 11.76 12.24
CA ILE A 97 1.10 12.19 11.31
C ILE A 97 0.03 11.10 11.14
N GLY A 98 -1.23 11.49 11.32
CA GLY A 98 -2.39 10.63 11.08
C GLY A 98 -2.90 10.69 9.65
N GLY A 99 -3.97 9.94 9.36
CA GLY A 99 -4.55 9.93 8.01
C GLY A 99 -5.64 8.89 7.79
N GLU A 100 -6.01 8.72 6.52
CA GLU A 100 -6.96 7.68 6.09
C GLU A 100 -6.23 6.33 5.95
N VAL A 101 -6.72 5.29 6.63
CA VAL A 101 -6.16 3.94 6.51
C VAL A 101 -6.78 3.25 5.31
N LEU A 102 -6.01 3.12 4.22
CA LEU A 102 -6.54 2.66 2.94
C LEU A 102 -6.62 1.14 2.86
N CYS A 103 -5.48 0.50 3.14
CA CYS A 103 -5.37 -0.94 3.11
C CYS A 103 -4.27 -1.43 4.05
N GLU A 104 -4.38 -2.71 4.37
CA GLU A 104 -3.42 -3.48 5.15
C GLU A 104 -2.89 -4.60 4.26
N VAL A 105 -1.60 -4.89 4.40
CA VAL A 105 -0.87 -5.88 3.60
C VAL A 105 -0.01 -6.73 4.52
N TRP A 106 -0.02 -8.05 4.32
CA TRP A 106 0.79 -9.02 5.06
C TRP A 106 0.86 -10.36 4.31
#